data_AF-A0A1F3CET6-F1
#
_entry.id   AF-A0A1F3CET6-F1
#
_cell.length_a   1.000
_cell.length_b   1.000
_cell.length_c   1.000
_cell.angle_alpha   90.00
_cell.angle_beta   90.00
_cell.angle_gamma   90.00
#
_symmetry.space_group_name_H-M   'P 1'
#
loop_
_entity.id
_entity.type
_entity.pdbx_description
1 polymer ?
#
loop_
_entity_poly.entity_id
_entity_poly.type
_entity_poly.pdbx_seq_one_letter_code
_entity_poly.pdbx_strand_id
1 'polypeptide(L)'
;MLKGEQHLWEVMHMGMRAGLVALAGFLAALGLAVGMSSAADMGMAAAAQLKTAITHAKFSQQYETLPGVKEHLQHVVNCIEGSKGPMFKAMGGNPCQGQGNGLLADAKSAGGKYAGAVAWIELANENAALGLKATSLVKAKAAGWAAQALLEHAEKGMMMK
;
A
#
# COMPACT_ATOMS: atom_id res chain seq x y z
N MET A 1 -54.43 -39.40 -34.43
CA MET A 1 -52.98 -39.54 -34.21
C MET A 1 -52.28 -38.35 -34.86
N LEU A 2 -51.54 -37.49 -34.19
CA LEU A 2 -51.63 -36.93 -32.84
C LEU A 2 -50.94 -35.57 -32.98
N LYS A 3 -51.68 -34.49 -32.77
CA LYS A 3 -51.31 -33.07 -32.86
C LYS A 3 -50.23 -32.65 -31.83
N GLY A 4 -49.56 -33.63 -31.20
CA GLY A 4 -48.67 -33.49 -30.06
C GLY A 4 -47.18 -33.49 -30.39
N GLU A 5 -46.74 -34.09 -31.50
CA GLU A 5 -45.30 -34.13 -31.84
C GLU A 5 -44.78 -32.79 -32.39
N GLN A 6 -45.64 -31.99 -33.01
CA GLN A 6 -45.25 -30.66 -33.50
C GLN A 6 -45.11 -29.62 -32.37
N HIS A 7 -45.74 -29.84 -31.23
CA HIS A 7 -45.61 -28.93 -30.10
C HIS A 7 -44.29 -29.14 -29.33
N LEU A 8 -43.68 -30.34 -29.45
CA LEU A 8 -42.47 -30.73 -28.74
C LEU A 8 -41.18 -30.16 -29.38
N TRP A 9 -41.15 -29.94 -30.69
CA TRP A 9 -39.98 -29.33 -31.33
C TRP A 9 -39.89 -27.81 -31.10
N GLU A 10 -41.02 -27.09 -31.02
CA GLU A 10 -41.02 -25.64 -30.76
C GLU A 10 -40.59 -25.31 -29.32
N VAL A 11 -41.07 -26.08 -28.33
CA VAL A 11 -40.70 -25.90 -26.93
C VAL A 11 -39.24 -26.29 -26.65
N MET A 12 -38.70 -27.30 -27.34
CA MET A 12 -37.28 -27.67 -27.25
C MET A 12 -36.35 -26.58 -27.81
N HIS A 13 -36.69 -25.96 -28.95
CA HIS A 13 -35.89 -24.88 -29.52
C HIS A 13 -35.97 -23.57 -28.70
N MET A 14 -37.13 -23.29 -28.08
CA MET A 14 -37.29 -22.15 -27.17
C MET A 14 -36.47 -22.34 -25.87
N GLY A 15 -36.46 -23.55 -25.31
CA GLY A 15 -35.68 -23.88 -24.10
C GLY A 15 -34.16 -23.87 -24.31
N MET A 16 -33.68 -24.30 -25.48
CA MET A 16 -32.25 -24.35 -25.79
C MET A 16 -31.66 -22.95 -26.09
N ARG A 17 -32.46 -22.02 -26.60
CA ARG A 17 -32.07 -20.60 -26.79
C ARG A 17 -32.09 -19.80 -25.49
N ALA A 18 -33.03 -20.10 -24.58
CA ALA A 18 -33.05 -19.50 -23.24
C ALA A 18 -31.89 -20.00 -22.35
N GLY A 19 -31.49 -21.27 -22.48
CA GLY A 19 -30.37 -21.86 -21.72
C GLY A 19 -28.99 -21.28 -22.07
N LEU A 20 -28.74 -20.93 -23.33
CA LEU A 20 -27.47 -20.32 -23.76
C LEU A 20 -27.33 -18.84 -23.35
N VAL A 21 -28.44 -18.11 -23.19
CA VAL A 21 -28.43 -16.74 -22.65
C VAL A 21 -28.28 -16.75 -21.12
N ALA A 22 -28.82 -17.77 -20.44
CA ALA A 22 -28.71 -17.90 -18.99
C ALA A 22 -27.33 -18.38 -18.51
N LEU A 23 -26.60 -19.18 -19.29
CA LEU A 23 -25.24 -19.61 -18.93
C LEU A 23 -24.16 -18.55 -19.20
N ALA A 24 -24.41 -17.61 -20.13
CA ALA A 24 -23.55 -16.45 -20.35
C ALA A 24 -23.68 -15.39 -19.24
N GLY A 25 -24.85 -15.31 -18.58
CA GLY A 25 -25.07 -14.38 -17.46
C GLY A 25 -24.41 -14.82 -16.15
N PHE A 26 -24.29 -16.14 -15.90
CA PHE A 26 -23.77 -16.65 -14.64
C PHE A 26 -22.23 -16.73 -14.58
N LEU A 27 -21.54 -16.80 -15.73
CA LEU A 27 -20.08 -16.70 -15.80
C LEU A 27 -19.57 -15.25 -15.87
N ALA A 28 -20.42 -14.27 -16.20
CA ALA A 28 -20.08 -12.85 -16.12
C ALA A 28 -20.09 -12.31 -14.67
N ALA A 29 -20.68 -13.03 -13.72
CA ALA A 29 -20.72 -12.64 -12.31
C ALA A 29 -19.48 -13.06 -11.49
N LEU A 30 -18.57 -13.87 -12.06
CA LEU A 30 -17.39 -14.39 -11.33
C LEU A 30 -16.09 -13.63 -11.63
N GLY A 31 -16.11 -12.63 -12.51
CA GLY A 31 -14.90 -11.98 -13.04
C GLY A 31 -14.56 -10.59 -12.51
N LEU A 32 -15.39 -9.95 -11.69
CA LEU A 32 -15.20 -8.55 -11.27
C LEU A 32 -15.17 -8.31 -9.75
N ALA A 33 -14.79 -9.32 -8.97
CA ALA A 33 -14.34 -9.08 -7.58
C ALA A 33 -12.83 -8.75 -7.58
N VAL A 34 -12.41 -7.73 -8.33
CA VAL A 34 -11.08 -7.13 -8.10
C VAL A 34 -11.21 -6.39 -6.78
N GLY A 35 -10.67 -6.99 -5.72
CA GLY A 35 -10.94 -6.64 -4.34
C GLY A 35 -10.83 -5.14 -4.05
N MET A 36 -11.96 -4.52 -3.75
CA MET A 36 -11.97 -3.21 -3.08
C MET A 36 -11.41 -3.42 -1.68
N SER A 37 -10.13 -3.07 -1.48
CA SER A 37 -9.57 -3.03 -0.13
C SER A 37 -10.33 -1.99 0.69
N SER A 38 -10.77 -2.38 1.89
CA SER A 38 -11.52 -1.49 2.76
C SER A 38 -10.59 -0.43 3.36
N ALA A 39 -11.16 0.68 3.85
CA ALA A 39 -10.42 1.68 4.61
C ALA A 39 -9.72 1.06 5.85
N ALA A 40 -10.29 0.00 6.43
CA ALA A 40 -9.68 -0.73 7.54
C ALA A 40 -8.42 -1.49 7.09
N ASP A 41 -8.46 -2.14 5.93
CA ASP A 41 -7.30 -2.84 5.35
C ASP A 41 -6.16 -1.86 5.04
N MET A 42 -6.48 -0.71 4.44
CA MET A 42 -5.51 0.36 4.20
C MET A 42 -4.93 0.88 5.52
N GLY A 43 -5.75 0.96 6.57
CA GLY A 43 -5.28 1.34 7.89
C GLY A 43 -4.26 0.36 8.49
N MET A 44 -4.50 -0.95 8.34
CA MET A 44 -3.56 -1.98 8.79
C MET A 44 -2.26 -1.96 7.98
N ALA A 45 -2.36 -1.80 6.66
CA ALA A 45 -1.22 -1.64 5.76
C ALA A 45 -0.35 -0.43 6.14
N ALA A 46 -0.98 0.72 6.41
CA ALA A 46 -0.28 1.91 6.91
C ALA A 46 0.46 1.61 8.23
N ALA A 47 -0.19 0.98 9.20
CA ALA A 47 0.45 0.67 10.48
C ALA A 47 1.67 -0.28 10.34
N ALA A 48 1.61 -1.26 9.43
CA ALA A 48 2.73 -2.16 9.16
C ALA A 48 3.93 -1.43 8.52
N GLN A 49 3.66 -0.63 7.49
CA GLN A 49 4.70 0.14 6.79
C GLN A 49 5.34 1.18 7.71
N LEU A 50 4.57 1.80 8.61
CA LEU A 50 5.07 2.74 9.60
C LEU A 50 6.10 2.09 10.53
N LYS A 51 5.80 0.91 11.08
CA LYS A 51 6.73 0.19 11.95
C LYS A 51 8.02 -0.16 11.23
N THR A 52 7.92 -0.60 9.99
CA THR A 52 9.09 -0.87 9.14
C THR A 52 9.92 0.41 8.93
N ALA A 53 9.27 1.52 8.58
CA ALA A 53 9.95 2.82 8.41
C ALA A 53 10.66 3.29 9.69
N ILE A 54 10.02 3.16 10.87
CA ILE A 54 10.63 3.49 12.17
C ILE A 54 11.89 2.65 12.42
N THR A 55 11.81 1.34 12.17
CA THR A 55 12.95 0.42 12.34
C THR A 55 14.12 0.83 11.44
N HIS A 56 13.87 1.14 10.17
CA HIS A 56 14.93 1.56 9.26
C HIS A 56 15.47 2.96 9.59
N ALA A 57 14.63 3.88 10.10
CA ALA A 57 15.11 5.17 10.61
C ALA A 57 16.08 4.97 11.80
N LYS A 58 15.79 4.03 12.71
CA LYS A 58 16.70 3.64 13.81
C LYS A 58 18.02 3.07 13.29
N PHE A 59 17.96 2.14 12.33
CA PHE A 59 19.18 1.55 11.75
C PHE A 59 20.07 2.58 11.07
N SER A 60 19.48 3.60 10.42
CA SER A 60 20.26 4.67 9.80
C SER A 60 21.16 5.44 10.80
N GLN A 61 20.83 5.42 12.09
CA GLN A 61 21.61 6.12 13.12
C GLN A 61 22.78 5.27 13.64
N GLN A 62 22.67 3.95 13.52
CA GLN A 62 23.62 2.98 14.06
C GLN A 62 24.77 2.65 13.10
N TYR A 63 24.61 2.93 11.81
CA TYR A 63 25.64 2.66 10.82
C TYR A 63 26.77 3.70 10.83
N GLU A 64 28.01 3.26 10.70
CA GLU A 64 29.20 4.14 10.77
C GLU A 64 29.71 4.64 9.42
N THR A 65 29.03 4.29 8.32
CA THR A 65 29.41 4.73 6.97
C THR A 65 28.27 5.50 6.33
N LEU A 66 28.60 6.58 5.59
CA LEU A 66 27.60 7.38 4.91
C LEU A 66 26.74 6.54 3.93
N PRO A 67 27.31 5.60 3.14
CA PRO A 67 26.50 4.70 2.31
C PRO A 67 25.50 3.86 3.12
N GLY A 68 25.91 3.26 4.25
CA GLY A 68 25.00 2.45 5.06
C GLY A 68 23.87 3.27 5.69
N VAL A 69 24.17 4.48 6.18
CA VAL A 69 23.13 5.41 6.64
C VAL A 69 22.14 5.73 5.53
N LYS A 70 22.64 6.05 4.32
CA LYS A 70 21.78 6.38 3.16
C LYS A 70 20.95 5.21 2.69
N GLU A 71 21.46 3.98 2.73
CA GLU A 71 20.69 2.78 2.41
C GLU A 71 19.48 2.64 3.34
N HIS A 72 19.69 2.77 4.65
CA HIS A 72 18.58 2.71 5.60
C HIS A 72 17.61 3.88 5.46
N LEU A 73 18.07 5.09 5.16
CA LEU A 73 17.19 6.21 4.82
C LEU A 73 16.40 5.98 3.52
N GLN A 74 16.99 5.32 2.53
CA GLN A 74 16.30 4.97 1.29
C GLN A 74 15.17 3.99 1.57
N HIS A 75 15.38 3.03 2.46
CA HIS A 75 14.33 2.13 2.93
C HIS A 75 13.18 2.87 3.63
N VAL A 76 13.48 3.91 4.42
CA VAL A 76 12.44 4.79 5.01
C VAL A 76 11.61 5.47 3.92
N VAL A 77 12.26 6.13 2.95
CA VAL A 77 11.59 6.81 1.84
C VAL A 77 10.75 5.82 1.01
N ASN A 78 11.29 4.65 0.69
CA ASN A 78 10.57 3.62 -0.06
C ASN A 78 9.29 3.16 0.66
N CYS A 79 9.37 2.99 1.99
CA CYS A 79 8.20 2.65 2.81
C CYS A 79 7.18 3.79 2.86
N ILE A 80 7.63 5.05 2.92
CA ILE A 80 6.72 6.19 3.00
C ILE A 80 5.97 6.40 1.68
N GLU A 81 6.71 6.41 0.58
CA GLU A 81 6.16 6.78 -0.73
C GLU A 81 5.58 5.61 -1.53
N GLY A 82 6.03 4.38 -1.24
CA GLY A 82 5.72 3.20 -2.05
C GLY A 82 6.43 3.19 -3.40
N SER A 83 6.21 2.15 -4.20
CA SER A 83 6.89 1.93 -5.49
C SER A 83 6.59 2.97 -6.57
N LYS A 84 5.53 3.77 -6.37
CA LYS A 84 5.12 4.87 -7.26
C LYS A 84 5.65 6.24 -6.77
N GLY A 85 6.42 6.24 -5.69
CA GLY A 85 6.99 7.44 -5.08
C GLY A 85 8.04 8.14 -5.94
N PRO A 86 8.12 9.48 -5.90
CA PRO A 86 9.09 10.24 -6.69
C PRO A 86 10.56 9.97 -6.31
N MET A 87 10.81 9.58 -5.06
CA MET A 87 12.15 9.30 -4.53
C MET A 87 12.37 7.80 -4.28
N PHE A 88 11.42 6.94 -4.69
CA PHE A 88 11.57 5.49 -4.59
C PHE A 88 12.77 4.99 -5.39
N LYS A 89 13.57 4.12 -4.78
CA LYS A 89 14.66 3.40 -5.45
C LYS A 89 14.74 1.97 -4.94
N ALA A 90 14.70 0.99 -5.83
CA ALA A 90 14.78 -0.44 -5.47
C ALA A 90 16.17 -0.90 -4.97
N MET A 91 17.17 -0.01 -4.94
CA MET A 91 18.53 -0.34 -4.54
C MET A 91 18.60 -0.68 -3.05
N GLY A 92 19.23 -1.80 -2.69
CA GLY A 92 19.26 -2.32 -1.31
C GLY A 92 18.01 -3.11 -0.91
N GLY A 93 16.96 -3.09 -1.74
CA GLY A 93 15.69 -3.78 -1.51
C GLY A 93 14.52 -2.83 -1.24
N ASN A 94 13.33 -3.42 -1.06
CA ASN A 94 12.12 -2.72 -0.65
C ASN A 94 11.50 -3.45 0.56
N PRO A 95 11.87 -3.09 1.80
CA PRO A 95 11.40 -3.82 2.98
C PRO A 95 9.90 -3.71 3.21
N CYS A 96 9.24 -2.69 2.63
CA CYS A 96 7.79 -2.54 2.64
C CYS A 96 7.07 -3.22 1.45
N GLN A 97 7.79 -4.00 0.63
CA GLN A 97 7.19 -4.75 -0.47
C GLN A 97 6.07 -5.67 0.05
N GLY A 98 4.89 -5.57 -0.57
CA GLY A 98 3.73 -6.39 -0.20
C GLY A 98 3.02 -5.98 1.09
N GLN A 99 3.47 -4.92 1.77
CA GLN A 99 2.79 -4.41 2.98
C GLN A 99 1.65 -3.44 2.65
N GLY A 100 1.64 -2.85 1.46
CA GLY A 100 0.68 -1.82 1.06
C GLY A 100 1.13 -1.07 -0.20
N ASN A 101 0.54 0.10 -0.42
CA ASN A 101 0.82 0.98 -1.57
C ASN A 101 1.81 2.11 -1.25
N GLY A 102 2.37 2.12 -0.03
CA GLY A 102 3.12 3.22 0.55
C GLY A 102 2.37 3.80 1.75
N LEU A 103 3.09 4.03 2.85
CA LEU A 103 2.52 4.49 4.12
C LEU A 103 1.65 5.73 3.93
N LEU A 104 2.10 6.71 3.16
CA LEU A 104 1.36 7.96 2.98
C LEU A 104 0.06 7.74 2.21
N ALA A 105 0.10 6.92 1.16
CA ALA A 105 -1.07 6.60 0.33
C ALA A 105 -2.11 5.81 1.14
N ASP A 106 -1.67 4.81 1.89
CA ASP A 106 -2.56 3.96 2.68
C ASP A 106 -3.12 4.73 3.90
N ALA A 107 -2.32 5.59 4.54
CA ALA A 107 -2.79 6.44 5.64
C ALA A 107 -3.88 7.43 5.19
N LYS A 108 -3.73 8.04 4.00
CA LYS A 108 -4.75 8.92 3.40
C LYS A 108 -6.03 8.13 3.04
N SER A 109 -5.88 6.87 2.65
CA SER A 109 -6.99 5.99 2.24
C SER A 109 -7.72 5.35 3.43
N ALA A 110 -7.22 5.48 4.66
CA ALA A 110 -7.79 4.88 5.88
C ALA A 110 -9.03 5.62 6.44
N GLY A 111 -9.83 6.28 5.59
CA GLY A 111 -11.13 6.84 5.96
C GLY A 111 -11.11 7.93 7.04
N GLY A 112 -10.04 8.74 7.08
CA GLY A 112 -9.87 9.84 8.05
C GLY A 112 -9.27 9.44 9.39
N LYS A 113 -9.21 8.14 9.71
CA LYS A 113 -8.63 7.59 10.95
C LYS A 113 -7.21 8.11 11.22
N TYR A 114 -6.43 8.32 10.16
CA TYR A 114 -5.03 8.73 10.26
C TYR A 114 -4.75 10.14 9.75
N ALA A 115 -5.78 10.98 9.60
CA ALA A 115 -5.62 12.35 9.11
C ALA A 115 -4.60 13.15 9.95
N GLY A 116 -4.61 13.00 11.27
CA GLY A 116 -3.65 13.65 12.17
C GLY A 116 -2.21 13.14 12.06
N ALA A 117 -1.98 11.97 11.46
CA ALA A 117 -0.65 11.38 11.28
C ALA A 117 0.00 11.76 9.93
N VAL A 118 -0.81 12.12 8.93
CA VAL A 118 -0.35 12.38 7.55
C VAL A 118 0.73 13.46 7.49
N ALA A 119 0.54 14.60 8.16
CA ALA A 119 1.52 15.69 8.15
C ALA A 119 2.88 15.27 8.77
N TRP A 120 2.85 14.44 9.81
CA TRP A 120 4.06 13.90 10.43
C TRP A 120 4.79 12.91 9.53
N ILE A 121 4.05 12.09 8.79
CA ILE A 121 4.60 11.17 7.79
C ILE A 121 5.26 11.97 6.65
N GLU A 122 4.65 13.06 6.19
CA GLU A 122 5.22 13.94 5.16
C GLU A 122 6.52 14.59 5.63
N LEU A 123 6.54 15.18 6.83
CA LEU A 123 7.76 15.74 7.43
C LEU A 123 8.86 14.67 7.62
N ALA A 124 8.50 13.45 7.99
CA ALA A 124 9.45 12.36 8.10
C ALA A 124 10.09 12.02 6.74
N ASN A 125 9.28 12.00 5.68
CA ASN A 125 9.78 11.77 4.31
C ASN A 125 10.75 12.86 3.87
N GLU A 126 10.40 14.12 4.13
CA GLU A 126 11.26 15.27 3.82
C GLU A 126 12.62 15.16 4.53
N ASN A 127 12.62 14.81 5.82
CA ASN A 127 13.84 14.61 6.58
C ASN A 127 14.66 13.42 6.06
N ALA A 128 14.04 12.29 5.77
CA ALA A 128 14.74 11.15 5.17
C ALA A 128 15.36 11.53 3.82
N ALA A 129 14.63 12.27 2.98
CA ALA A 129 15.11 12.78 1.69
C ALA A 129 16.26 13.78 1.84
N LEU A 130 16.27 14.63 2.88
CA LEU A 130 17.40 15.49 3.22
C LEU A 130 18.65 14.67 3.58
N GLY A 131 18.48 13.60 4.36
CA GLY A 131 19.58 12.70 4.72
C GLY A 131 20.16 11.95 3.52
N LEU A 132 19.33 11.56 2.55
CA LEU A 132 19.80 10.98 1.27
C LEU A 132 20.68 11.96 0.47
N LYS A 133 20.35 13.25 0.53
CA LYS A 133 21.11 14.33 -0.14
C LYS A 133 22.34 14.78 0.66
N ALA A 134 22.46 14.41 1.93
CA ALA A 134 23.56 14.84 2.79
C ALA A 134 24.92 14.31 2.28
N THR A 135 25.95 15.13 2.44
CA THR A 135 27.34 14.80 2.07
C THR A 135 28.21 14.45 3.28
N SER A 136 27.66 14.45 4.49
CA SER A 136 28.37 14.07 5.71
C SER A 136 27.58 13.05 6.52
N LEU A 137 28.31 12.15 7.19
CA LEU A 137 27.73 11.12 8.07
C LEU A 137 26.86 11.73 9.16
N VAL A 138 27.36 12.78 9.82
CA VAL A 138 26.65 13.46 10.91
C VAL A 138 25.30 14.03 10.46
N LYS A 139 25.26 14.69 9.29
CA LYS A 139 24.01 15.25 8.76
C LYS A 139 23.03 14.17 8.34
N ALA A 140 23.51 13.08 7.75
CA ALA A 140 22.67 11.94 7.39
C ALA A 140 22.07 11.25 8.62
N LYS A 141 22.87 11.03 9.68
CA LYS A 141 22.38 10.49 10.96
C LYS A 141 21.37 11.42 11.62
N ALA A 142 21.60 12.73 11.62
CA ALA A 142 20.68 13.72 12.19
C ALA A 142 19.32 13.72 11.46
N ALA A 143 19.33 13.62 10.14
CA ALA A 143 18.11 13.44 9.35
C ALA A 143 17.36 12.14 9.70
N GLY A 144 18.09 11.04 9.93
CA GLY A 144 17.53 9.77 10.41
C GLY A 144 16.88 9.87 11.80
N TRP A 145 17.50 10.59 12.72
CA TRP A 145 16.91 10.90 14.04
C TRP A 145 15.61 11.70 13.90
N ALA A 146 15.60 12.73 13.07
CA ALA A 146 14.41 13.54 12.83
C ALA A 146 13.28 12.70 12.20
N ALA A 147 13.60 11.91 11.16
CA ALA A 147 12.63 11.03 10.53
C ALA A 147 12.05 10.02 11.53
N GLN A 148 12.87 9.40 12.39
CA GLN A 148 12.38 8.50 13.43
C GLN A 148 11.40 9.22 14.37
N ALA A 149 11.78 10.37 14.93
CA ALA A 149 10.96 11.08 15.91
C ALA A 149 9.59 11.48 15.33
N LEU A 150 9.57 11.91 14.07
CA LEU A 150 8.35 12.27 13.34
C LEU A 150 7.46 11.04 13.08
N LEU A 151 8.05 9.90 12.69
CA LEU A 151 7.30 8.65 12.50
C LEU A 151 6.76 8.09 13.83
N GLU A 152 7.52 8.18 14.93
CA GLU A 152 7.05 7.78 16.26
C GLU A 152 5.92 8.71 16.76
N HIS A 153 5.94 9.99 16.38
CA HIS A 153 4.82 10.90 16.64
C HIS A 153 3.59 10.52 15.81
N ALA A 154 3.76 10.21 14.52
CA ALA A 154 2.71 9.71 13.65
C ALA A 154 2.10 8.41 14.22
N GLU A 155 2.93 7.50 14.73
CA GLU A 155 2.51 6.22 15.33
C GLU A 155 1.56 6.45 16.51
N LYS A 156 1.91 7.37 17.41
CA LYS A 156 1.02 7.74 18.53
C LYS A 156 -0.34 8.22 18.01
N GLY A 157 -0.34 9.10 17.01
CA GLY A 157 -1.58 9.58 16.38
C GLY A 157 -2.40 8.47 15.71
N MET A 158 -1.76 7.42 15.21
CA MET A 158 -2.43 6.25 14.61
C MET A 158 -2.93 5.22 15.63
N MET A 159 -2.45 5.27 16.88
CA MET A 159 -2.85 4.38 17.98
C MET A 159 -3.98 4.96 18.84
N MET A 160 -4.24 6.27 18.77
CA MET A 160 -5.36 6.91 19.45
C MET A 160 -6.67 6.45 18.78
N LYS A 161 -7.53 5.77 19.55
CA LYS A 161 -8.85 5.29 19.12
C LYS A 161 -9.89 6.40 19.14
#